data_AF-A0AAJ6UW68-F1
#
_entry.id   AF-A0AAJ6UW68-F1
#
_cell.length_a   1.000
_cell.length_b   1.000
_cell.length_c   1.000
_cell.angle_alpha   90.00
_cell.angle_beta   90.00
_cell.angle_gamma   90.00
#
_symmetry.space_group_name_H-M   'P 1'
#
loop_
_entity.id
_entity.type
_entity.pdbx_description
1 polymer ?
#
loop_
_entity_poly.entity_id
_entity_poly.type
_entity_poly.pdbx_seq_one_letter_code
_entity_poly.pdbx_strand_id
1 'polypeptide(L)'
;HVIAYTGSSQEVYGAKATINVWGPTIQVANEFSLSQIWILSGSFDGSDLNSIEAGWQVSPELYGDSRPRLFTYWTSDSYQATGCYNLLCAGFVQTHNRIAIGAAISPVSSYTGNQYDISILVWKDPKLGNWWMSFGDNTLVGYWPAELFTHLAKHATMVEWGGEVVNSRANGKHTS
;
A
#
# COMPACT_ATOMS: atom_id res chain seq x y z
N HIS A 1 9.38 -10.60 -4.07
CA HIS A 1 8.99 -9.95 -2.81
C HIS A 1 10.02 -10.15 -1.73
N VAL A 2 10.15 -9.18 -0.82
CA VAL A 2 10.76 -9.37 0.50
C VAL A 2 9.77 -8.84 1.52
N ILE A 3 9.27 -9.71 2.40
CA ILE A 3 8.20 -9.39 3.35
C ILE A 3 8.48 -9.95 4.75
N ALA A 4 7.99 -9.25 5.77
CA ALA A 4 7.76 -9.76 7.11
C ALA A 4 6.24 -9.87 7.33
N TYR A 5 5.77 -10.87 8.05
CA TYR A 5 4.34 -11.12 8.24
C TYR A 5 3.99 -11.56 9.67
N THR A 6 2.76 -11.30 10.10
CA THR A 6 2.22 -11.82 11.38
C THR A 6 1.77 -13.27 11.22
N GLY A 7 1.86 -14.08 12.28
CA GLY A 7 1.31 -15.44 12.28
C GLY A 7 -0.21 -15.45 12.03
N SER A 8 -0.70 -16.45 11.30
CA SER A 8 -2.06 -16.54 10.74
C SER A 8 -3.21 -16.78 11.73
N SER A 9 -2.92 -16.82 13.04
CA SER A 9 -3.91 -17.13 14.09
C SER A 9 -4.32 -15.94 14.95
N GLN A 10 -3.92 -14.71 14.59
CA GLN A 10 -4.26 -13.51 15.35
C GLN A 10 -5.29 -12.66 14.62
N GLU A 11 -6.32 -12.25 15.35
CA GLU A 11 -7.21 -11.19 14.90
C GLU A 11 -6.49 -9.86 14.99
N VAL A 12 -6.30 -9.20 13.85
CA VAL A 12 -5.61 -7.92 13.77
C VAL A 12 -6.60 -6.83 13.38
N TYR A 13 -6.67 -5.79 14.21
CA TYR A 13 -7.58 -4.66 14.02
C TYR A 13 -6.88 -3.41 13.47
N GLY A 14 -5.58 -3.51 13.20
CA GLY A 14 -4.81 -2.45 12.60
C GLY A 14 -3.32 -2.72 12.70
N ALA A 15 -2.56 -2.00 11.89
CA ALA A 15 -1.11 -2.08 11.89
C ALA A 15 -0.50 -0.78 11.39
N LYS A 16 0.72 -0.52 11.88
CA LYS A 16 1.51 0.65 11.54
C LYS A 16 2.80 0.21 10.84
N ALA A 17 3.22 0.98 9.85
CA ALA A 17 4.51 0.84 9.20
C ALA A 17 5.21 2.19 9.20
N THR A 18 6.52 2.19 9.46
CA THR A 18 7.41 3.30 9.16
C THR A 18 8.37 2.84 8.08
N ILE A 19 8.26 3.44 6.90
CA ILE A 19 8.86 2.97 5.66
C ILE A 19 9.80 4.04 5.14
N ASN A 20 11.06 3.67 4.91
CA ASN A 20 12.01 4.59 4.30
C ASN A 20 11.71 4.79 2.81
N VAL A 21 11.75 6.04 2.34
CA VAL A 21 11.36 6.40 0.96
C VAL A 21 12.59 6.53 0.08
N TRP A 22 12.68 5.68 -0.94
CA TRP A 22 13.75 5.73 -1.93
C TRP A 22 13.21 6.10 -3.30
N GLY A 23 14.08 6.65 -4.16
CA GLY A 23 13.82 6.83 -5.59
C GLY A 23 14.59 5.80 -6.42
N PRO A 24 14.18 4.52 -6.45
CA PRO A 24 14.83 3.50 -7.27
C PRO A 24 14.71 3.82 -8.76
N THR A 25 15.71 3.41 -9.53
CA THR A 25 15.66 3.55 -10.99
C THR A 25 14.83 2.41 -11.57
N ILE A 26 13.77 2.77 -12.29
CA ILE A 26 12.96 1.84 -13.08
C ILE A 26 13.50 1.83 -14.51
N GLN A 27 13.82 0.65 -15.04
CA GLN A 27 14.51 0.53 -16.32
C GLN A 27 13.52 0.51 -17.49
N VAL A 28 12.39 -0.18 -17.33
CA VAL A 28 11.33 -0.31 -18.35
C VAL A 28 10.03 0.27 -17.81
N ALA A 29 9.26 0.98 -18.65
CA ALA A 29 8.09 1.72 -18.17
C ALA A 29 7.02 0.86 -17.48
N ASN A 30 6.92 -0.43 -17.83
CA ASN A 30 5.97 -1.41 -17.26
C ASN A 30 6.52 -2.14 -16.02
N GLU A 31 7.69 -1.73 -15.50
CA GLU A 31 8.23 -2.19 -14.23
C GLU A 31 7.79 -1.25 -13.10
N PHE A 32 7.85 -1.75 -11.88
CA PHE A 32 7.59 -0.95 -10.69
C PHE A 32 8.42 -1.42 -9.49
N SER A 33 8.57 -0.53 -8.53
CA SER A 33 9.13 -0.82 -7.21
C SER A 33 8.26 -0.17 -6.14
N LEU A 34 7.95 -0.90 -5.08
CA LEU A 34 7.12 -0.42 -3.99
C LEU A 34 7.65 -0.87 -2.63
N SER A 35 7.26 -0.13 -1.60
CA SER A 35 7.34 -0.59 -0.22
C SER A 35 6.09 -0.16 0.55
N GLN A 36 5.49 -1.12 1.26
CA GLN A 36 4.15 -0.96 1.79
C GLN A 36 3.84 -1.85 3.00
N ILE A 37 2.64 -1.61 3.54
CA ILE A 37 1.93 -2.50 4.45
C ILE A 37 0.73 -3.13 3.73
N TRP A 38 0.52 -4.42 3.97
CA TRP A 38 -0.66 -5.18 3.54
C TRP A 38 -1.50 -5.57 4.75
N ILE A 39 -2.80 -5.32 4.69
CA ILE A 39 -3.79 -5.78 5.66
C ILE A 39 -4.67 -6.82 4.96
N LEU A 40 -4.59 -8.07 5.39
CA LEU A 40 -5.11 -9.22 4.64
C LEU A 40 -6.11 -10.04 5.46
N SER A 41 -7.14 -10.55 4.78
CA SER A 41 -8.06 -11.54 5.34
C SER A 41 -8.71 -12.38 4.23
N GLY A 42 -8.98 -13.65 4.49
CA GLY A 42 -9.42 -14.62 3.48
C GLY A 42 -8.29 -15.56 3.06
N SER A 43 -8.44 -16.25 1.93
CA SER A 43 -7.47 -17.26 1.50
C SER A 43 -6.73 -16.92 0.22
N PHE A 44 -5.43 -17.23 0.20
CA PHE A 44 -4.59 -17.08 -1.00
C PHE A 44 -4.83 -18.15 -2.06
N ASP A 45 -5.40 -19.30 -1.68
CA ASP A 45 -5.73 -20.40 -2.60
C ASP A 45 -7.16 -20.29 -3.18
N GLY A 46 -7.90 -19.27 -2.77
CA GLY A 46 -9.28 -18.99 -3.18
C GLY A 46 -9.44 -17.67 -3.93
N SER A 47 -10.69 -17.32 -4.20
CA SER A 47 -11.10 -16.06 -4.83
C SER A 47 -11.64 -15.05 -3.82
N ASP A 48 -11.29 -15.21 -2.54
CA ASP A 48 -11.91 -14.48 -1.43
C ASP A 48 -10.90 -13.66 -0.61
N LEU A 49 -9.64 -13.55 -1.06
CA LEU A 49 -8.65 -12.71 -0.40
C LEU A 49 -9.06 -11.24 -0.50
N ASN A 50 -9.24 -10.64 0.66
CA ASN A 50 -9.40 -9.21 0.83
C ASN A 50 -8.05 -8.61 1.18
N SER A 51 -7.67 -7.53 0.49
CA SER A 51 -6.42 -6.82 0.71
C SER A 51 -6.66 -5.32 0.78
N ILE A 52 -6.04 -4.67 1.76
CA ILE A 52 -5.81 -3.22 1.79
C ILE A 52 -4.30 -3.01 1.80
N GLU A 53 -3.84 -2.14 0.92
CA GLU A 53 -2.42 -1.88 0.70
C GLU A 53 -2.16 -0.38 0.75
N ALA A 54 -1.11 0.02 1.44
CA ALA A 54 -0.72 1.42 1.53
C ALA A 54 0.79 1.57 1.71
N GLY A 55 1.40 2.47 0.94
CA GLY A 55 2.84 2.62 0.93
C GLY A 55 3.31 3.70 -0.02
N TRP A 56 4.56 3.57 -0.47
CA TRP A 56 5.05 4.33 -1.62
C TRP A 56 5.39 3.38 -2.77
N GLN A 57 5.22 3.86 -4.00
CA GLN A 57 5.67 3.13 -5.19
C GLN A 57 6.23 4.07 -6.25
N VAL A 58 7.11 3.55 -7.09
CA VAL A 58 7.53 4.13 -8.36
C VAL A 58 6.97 3.25 -9.47
N SER A 59 6.01 3.79 -10.22
CA SER A 59 5.37 3.11 -11.35
C SER A 59 5.21 4.10 -12.52
N PRO A 60 6.14 4.12 -13.48
CA PRO A 60 6.07 5.03 -14.62
C PRO A 60 4.83 4.82 -15.49
N GLU A 61 4.38 3.58 -15.67
CA GLU A 61 3.14 3.27 -16.38
C GLU A 61 1.91 3.93 -15.73
N LEU A 62 1.84 3.91 -14.39
CA LEU A 62 0.69 4.47 -13.67
C LEU A 62 0.73 6.00 -13.56
N TYR A 63 1.92 6.59 -13.38
CA TYR A 63 2.05 8.02 -13.05
C TYR A 63 2.64 8.89 -14.16
N GLY A 64 3.19 8.31 -15.23
CA GLY A 64 3.88 9.01 -16.30
C GLY A 64 5.24 9.60 -15.90
N ASP A 65 5.73 9.33 -14.69
CA ASP A 65 7.05 9.72 -14.20
C ASP A 65 7.64 8.67 -13.26
N SER A 66 8.93 8.80 -12.95
CA SER A 66 9.66 7.88 -12.06
C SER A 66 9.83 8.41 -10.64
N ARG A 67 8.93 9.29 -10.18
CA ARG A 67 8.99 9.80 -8.80
C ARG A 67 8.29 8.83 -7.85
N PRO A 68 8.81 8.61 -6.63
CA PRO A 68 8.09 7.88 -5.59
C PRO A 68 6.78 8.58 -5.24
N ARG A 69 5.70 7.82 -5.14
CA ARG A 69 4.34 8.32 -4.97
C ARG A 69 3.69 7.61 -3.80
N LEU A 70 3.03 8.36 -2.92
CA LEU A 70 2.13 7.77 -1.92
C LEU A 70 1.01 7.06 -2.68
N PHE A 71 0.73 5.81 -2.35
CA PHE A 71 -0.32 5.07 -3.02
C PHE A 71 -1.12 4.22 -2.05
N THR A 72 -2.28 3.83 -2.54
CA THR A 72 -3.12 2.82 -1.93
C THR A 72 -3.63 1.86 -3.00
N TYR A 73 -3.81 0.61 -2.63
CA TYR A 73 -4.57 -0.36 -3.41
C TYR A 73 -5.53 -1.12 -2.49
N TRP A 74 -6.62 -1.63 -3.03
CA TRP A 74 -7.46 -2.59 -2.33
C TRP A 74 -8.02 -3.61 -3.32
N THR A 75 -8.39 -4.79 -2.85
CA THR A 75 -9.18 -5.79 -3.56
C THR A 75 -10.00 -6.62 -2.57
N SER A 76 -11.07 -7.24 -3.04
CA SER A 76 -11.96 -8.11 -2.25
C SER A 76 -12.07 -9.53 -2.82
N ASP A 77 -11.40 -9.81 -3.92
CA ASP A 77 -11.57 -11.06 -4.69
C ASP A 77 -10.24 -11.60 -5.23
N SER A 78 -9.18 -11.56 -4.42
CA SER A 78 -7.86 -12.07 -4.81
C SER A 78 -7.32 -11.46 -6.11
N TYR A 79 -7.51 -10.14 -6.30
CA TYR A 79 -7.02 -9.38 -7.46
C TYR A 79 -7.61 -9.84 -8.81
N GLN A 80 -8.79 -10.47 -8.82
CA GLN A 80 -9.38 -11.03 -10.04
C GLN A 80 -10.15 -9.98 -10.84
N ALA A 81 -11.22 -9.42 -10.28
CA ALA A 81 -12.09 -8.45 -10.94
C ALA A 81 -12.28 -7.18 -10.11
N THR A 82 -12.21 -7.27 -8.79
CA THR A 82 -12.31 -6.12 -7.90
C THR A 82 -10.94 -5.55 -7.57
N GLY A 83 -10.94 -4.24 -7.34
CA GLY A 83 -9.83 -3.54 -6.74
C GLY A 83 -9.57 -2.22 -7.44
N CYS A 84 -8.80 -1.39 -6.75
CA CYS A 84 -8.59 -0.04 -7.22
C CYS A 84 -7.28 0.55 -6.72
N TYR A 85 -6.50 1.10 -7.65
CA TYR A 85 -5.41 2.00 -7.31
C TYR A 85 -5.94 3.38 -6.98
N ASN A 86 -5.45 3.93 -5.86
CA ASN A 86 -5.65 5.33 -5.47
C ASN A 86 -7.13 5.74 -5.53
N LEU A 87 -7.43 6.78 -6.32
CA LEU A 87 -8.75 7.35 -6.55
C LEU A 87 -9.20 7.13 -8.01
N LEU A 88 -8.62 6.15 -8.72
CA LEU A 88 -8.91 5.91 -10.15
C LEU A 88 -10.30 5.29 -10.36
N CYS A 89 -10.89 4.77 -9.30
CA CYS A 89 -12.20 4.14 -9.19
C CYS A 89 -12.72 4.35 -7.77
N ALA A 90 -14.00 4.01 -7.55
CA ALA A 90 -14.59 4.07 -6.22
C ALA A 90 -13.94 3.03 -5.28
N GLY A 91 -13.79 3.40 -4.01
CA GLY A 91 -13.33 2.49 -2.96
C GLY A 91 -12.66 3.23 -1.82
N PHE A 92 -11.55 3.91 -2.06
CA PHE A 92 -10.95 4.77 -1.05
C PHE A 92 -11.63 6.15 -1.03
N VAL A 93 -12.06 6.58 0.15
CA VAL A 93 -12.67 7.90 0.38
C VAL A 93 -11.64 8.81 1.06
N GLN A 94 -11.03 9.70 0.29
CA GLN A 94 -10.11 10.70 0.84
C GLN A 94 -10.91 11.82 1.54
N THR A 95 -10.55 12.11 2.78
CA THR A 95 -11.20 13.16 3.59
C THR A 95 -10.28 14.36 3.84
N HIS A 96 -8.97 14.15 3.72
CA HIS A 96 -7.97 15.20 3.92
C HIS A 96 -7.70 15.98 2.64
N ASN A 97 -7.48 17.30 2.76
CA ASN A 97 -7.23 18.18 1.62
C ASN A 97 -5.76 18.62 1.47
N ARG A 98 -4.86 18.22 2.38
CA ARG A 98 -3.42 18.55 2.28
C ARG A 98 -2.53 17.37 1.93
N ILE A 99 -3.03 16.14 2.10
CA ILE A 99 -2.31 14.91 1.77
C ILE A 99 -3.14 14.26 0.67
N ALA A 100 -2.57 14.15 -0.53
CA ALA A 100 -3.23 13.55 -1.67
C ALA A 100 -2.64 12.18 -1.96
N ILE A 101 -3.51 11.18 -2.08
CA ILE A 101 -3.11 9.87 -2.59
C ILE A 101 -2.68 10.03 -4.06
N GLY A 102 -1.55 9.43 -4.43
CA GLY A 102 -0.89 9.63 -5.72
C GLY A 102 0.01 10.86 -5.80
N ALA A 103 0.16 11.64 -4.72
CA ALA A 103 1.13 12.74 -4.69
C ALA A 103 2.57 12.21 -4.69
N ALA A 104 3.46 12.94 -5.37
CA ALA A 104 4.89 12.66 -5.34
C ALA A 104 5.44 12.94 -3.93
N ILE A 105 6.27 12.04 -3.42
CA ILE A 105 6.93 12.19 -2.14
C ILE A 105 8.29 12.84 -2.37
N SER A 106 8.58 13.89 -1.60
CA SER A 106 9.85 14.57 -1.60
C SER A 106 10.08 15.23 -0.24
N PRO A 107 11.33 15.26 0.28
CA PRO A 107 12.54 14.64 -0.28
C PRO A 107 12.56 13.10 -0.14
N VAL A 108 13.55 12.44 -0.74
CA VAL A 108 13.76 10.97 -0.69
C VAL A 108 15.16 10.64 -0.17
N SER A 109 15.33 9.44 0.37
CA SER A 109 16.58 8.96 0.95
C SER A 109 17.71 8.81 -0.07
N SER A 110 18.93 8.81 0.43
CA SER A 110 20.15 8.59 -0.36
C SER A 110 21.19 7.80 0.42
N TYR A 111 22.02 6.98 -0.24
CA TYR A 111 22.94 6.04 0.44
C TYR A 111 23.90 6.68 1.43
N THR A 112 24.37 7.89 1.14
CA THR A 112 25.36 8.62 1.95
C THR A 112 24.84 9.97 2.43
N GLY A 113 23.52 10.17 2.41
CA GLY A 113 22.89 11.41 2.80
C GLY A 113 21.70 11.19 3.73
N ASN A 114 20.82 12.18 3.75
CA ASN A 114 19.65 12.17 4.62
C ASN A 114 18.73 10.98 4.28
N GLN A 115 18.17 10.39 5.33
CA GLN A 115 17.13 9.38 5.24
C GLN A 115 15.79 10.04 5.50
N TYR A 116 14.77 9.70 4.73
CA TYR A 116 13.41 10.19 4.91
C TYR A 116 12.45 9.01 4.93
N ASP A 117 11.58 8.98 5.93
CA ASP A 117 10.56 7.95 6.09
C ASP A 117 9.15 8.54 6.06
N ILE A 118 8.21 7.63 5.81
CA ILE A 118 6.78 7.89 5.97
C ILE A 118 6.24 6.90 7.00
N SER A 119 5.32 7.38 7.84
CA SER A 119 4.58 6.52 8.74
C SER A 119 3.14 6.39 8.26
N ILE A 120 2.67 5.16 8.12
CA ILE A 120 1.29 4.84 7.72
C ILE A 120 0.69 3.94 8.79
N LEU A 121 -0.50 4.30 9.26
CA LEU A 121 -1.30 3.48 10.15
C LEU A 121 -2.63 3.19 9.47
N VAL A 122 -2.97 1.90 9.36
CA VAL A 122 -4.27 1.41 8.89
C VAL A 122 -4.96 0.70 10.04
N TRP A 123 -6.22 1.01 10.33
CA TRP A 123 -6.96 0.40 11.43
C TRP A 123 -8.46 0.34 11.18
N LYS A 124 -9.12 -0.62 11.83
CA LYS A 124 -10.55 -0.81 11.75
C LYS A 124 -11.27 0.06 12.78
N ASP A 125 -12.26 0.83 12.32
CA ASP A 125 -13.17 1.57 13.18
C ASP A 125 -14.11 0.59 13.91
N PRO A 126 -14.09 0.55 15.26
CA PRO A 126 -14.95 -0.37 16.01
C PRO A 126 -16.43 0.02 16.00
N LYS A 127 -16.79 1.25 15.58
CA LYS A 127 -18.17 1.74 15.54
C LYS A 127 -18.79 1.60 14.17
N LEU A 128 -18.09 2.10 13.14
CA LEU A 128 -18.61 2.14 11.76
C LEU A 128 -18.09 0.97 10.91
N GLY A 129 -17.05 0.26 11.35
CA GLY A 129 -16.49 -0.87 10.62
C GLY A 129 -15.54 -0.52 9.47
N ASN A 130 -15.46 0.76 9.09
CA ASN A 130 -14.55 1.23 8.04
C ASN A 130 -13.09 1.02 8.42
N TRP A 131 -12.23 0.82 7.42
CA TRP A 131 -10.79 0.81 7.61
C TRP A 131 -10.24 2.21 7.35
N TRP A 132 -9.65 2.84 8.35
CA TRP A 132 -9.07 4.17 8.25
C TRP A 132 -7.58 4.11 7.97
N MET A 133 -7.10 5.12 7.23
CA MET A 133 -5.68 5.38 7.00
C MET A 133 -5.28 6.73 7.58
N SER A 134 -4.14 6.76 8.26
CA SER A 134 -3.45 7.98 8.64
C SER A 134 -2.00 7.98 8.16
N PHE A 135 -1.45 9.17 8.01
CA PHE A 135 -0.10 9.42 7.50
C PHE A 135 0.68 10.35 8.43
N GLY A 136 1.97 10.09 8.59
CA GLY A 136 2.88 10.84 9.46
C GLY A 136 2.46 10.75 10.94
N ASP A 137 2.32 11.90 11.59
CA ASP A 137 1.89 12.04 12.98
C ASP A 137 0.37 11.86 13.13
N ASN A 138 -0.16 10.75 12.62
CA ASN A 138 -1.57 10.36 12.66
C ASN A 138 -2.53 11.34 11.97
N THR A 139 -2.08 12.04 10.93
CA THR A 139 -2.99 12.86 10.11
C THR A 139 -3.93 11.93 9.34
N LEU A 140 -5.22 11.96 9.64
CA LEU A 140 -6.24 11.19 8.93
C LEU A 140 -6.24 11.57 7.45
N VAL A 141 -6.08 10.58 6.57
CA VAL A 141 -6.07 10.78 5.11
C VAL A 141 -7.42 10.43 4.49
N GLY A 142 -7.99 9.29 4.91
CA GLY A 142 -9.21 8.75 4.36
C GLY A 142 -9.50 7.34 4.87
N TYR A 143 -10.47 6.68 4.27
CA TYR A 143 -10.90 5.33 4.68
C TYR A 143 -11.40 4.49 3.50
N TRP A 144 -11.38 3.17 3.69
CA TRP A 144 -12.11 2.21 2.86
C TRP A 144 -13.43 1.84 3.57
N PRO A 145 -14.58 2.01 2.91
CA PRO A 145 -15.88 1.59 3.44
C PRO A 145 -15.91 0.09 3.76
N ALA A 146 -16.59 -0.27 4.85
CA ALA A 146 -16.71 -1.66 5.29
C ALA A 146 -17.37 -2.56 4.22
N GLU A 147 -18.27 -2.01 3.42
CA GLU A 147 -19.06 -2.69 2.40
C GLU A 147 -18.22 -3.20 1.23
N LEU A 148 -16.97 -2.75 1.09
CA LEU A 148 -16.04 -3.28 0.10
C LEU A 148 -15.58 -4.70 0.41
N PHE A 149 -15.67 -5.10 1.68
CA PHE A 149 -14.98 -6.29 2.16
C PHE A 149 -15.93 -7.34 2.72
N THR A 150 -15.58 -8.59 2.49
CA THR A 150 -16.24 -9.77 3.06
C THR A 150 -15.47 -10.25 4.29
N HIS A 151 -14.20 -10.59 4.14
CA HIS A 151 -13.34 -11.10 5.21
C HIS A 151 -12.79 -9.99 6.11
N LEU A 152 -12.33 -8.88 5.52
CA LEU A 152 -11.92 -7.68 6.28
C LEU A 152 -13.10 -6.95 6.95
N ALA A 153 -14.33 -7.40 6.74
CA ALA A 153 -15.52 -6.87 7.42
C ALA A 153 -15.41 -6.98 8.94
N LYS A 154 -14.70 -7.98 9.48
CA LYS A 154 -14.53 -8.19 10.93
C LYS A 154 -13.13 -7.83 11.42
N HIS A 155 -12.09 -8.43 10.85
CA HIS A 155 -10.70 -8.22 11.25
C HIS A 155 -9.77 -8.70 10.13
N ALA A 156 -8.51 -8.31 10.20
CA ALA A 156 -7.45 -8.94 9.42
C ALA A 156 -6.98 -10.22 10.10
N THR A 157 -6.59 -11.21 9.31
CA THR A 157 -5.96 -12.46 9.79
C THR A 157 -4.46 -12.47 9.56
N MET A 158 -3.97 -11.55 8.74
CA MET A 158 -2.55 -11.37 8.48
C MET A 158 -2.23 -9.91 8.14
N VAL A 159 -1.05 -9.47 8.58
CA VAL A 159 -0.45 -8.22 8.14
C VAL A 159 0.94 -8.52 7.61
N GLU A 160 1.27 -7.92 6.47
CA GLU A 160 2.61 -7.99 5.89
C GLU A 160 3.23 -6.59 5.77
N TRP A 161 4.55 -6.54 5.85
CA TRP A 161 5.37 -5.35 5.61
C TRP A 161 6.51 -5.71 4.69
N GLY A 162 6.82 -4.87 3.71
CA GLY A 162 7.87 -5.21 2.78
C GLY A 162 7.83 -4.45 1.48
N GLY A 163 8.40 -5.05 0.46
CA GLY A 163 8.49 -4.47 -0.87
C GLY A 163 8.39 -5.49 -1.99
N GLU A 164 7.97 -4.99 -3.13
CA GLU A 164 7.91 -5.72 -4.38
C GLU A 164 8.69 -4.96 -5.46
N VAL A 165 9.39 -5.73 -6.29
CA VAL A 165 10.08 -5.23 -7.47
C VAL A 165 9.70 -6.15 -8.61
N VAL A 166 9.11 -5.58 -9.65
CA VAL A 166 8.94 -6.25 -10.93
C VAL A 166 10.07 -5.81 -11.84
N ASN A 167 10.89 -6.77 -12.26
CA ASN A 167 12.05 -6.54 -13.10
C ASN A 167 12.02 -7.56 -14.25
N SER A 168 11.73 -7.07 -15.44
CA SER A 168 11.72 -7.81 -16.71
C SER A 168 13.12 -8.28 -17.15
N ARG A 169 14.17 -7.78 -16.49
CA ARG A 169 15.59 -8.06 -16.73
C ARG A 169 16.07 -7.68 -18.13
N ALA A 170 15.42 -6.74 -18.80
CA ALA A 170 15.76 -6.37 -20.18
C ALA A 170 17.26 -6.05 -20.38
N ASN A 171 17.94 -5.42 -19.40
CA ASN A 171 19.40 -5.21 -19.43
C ASN A 171 20.11 -5.31 -18.06
N GLY A 172 19.46 -5.88 -17.03
CA GLY A 172 20.07 -6.07 -15.71
C GLY A 172 20.43 -4.79 -14.92
N LYS A 173 19.85 -3.62 -15.25
CA LYS A 173 20.15 -2.33 -14.59
C LYS A 173 19.07 -1.86 -13.60
N HIS A 174 18.21 -2.76 -13.15
CA HIS A 174 17.27 -2.43 -12.10
C HIS A 174 18.03 -2.30 -10.78
N THR A 175 17.93 -1.15 -10.12
CA THR A 175 18.46 -1.02 -8.75
C THR A 175 17.60 -1.91 -7.85
N SER A 176 18.24 -2.84 -7.16
CA SER A 176 17.67 -3.63 -6.06
C SER A 176 17.64 -2.81 -4.77
#